data_AF-A0A2J4G8Z4-F1
#
_entry.id   AF-A0A2J4G8Z4-F1
#
_cell.length_a   1.000
_cell.length_b   1.000
_cell.length_c   1.000
_cell.angle_alpha   90.00
_cell.angle_beta   90.00
_cell.angle_gamma   90.00
#
_symmetry.space_group_name_H-M   'P 1'
#
loop_
_entity.id
_entity.type
_entity.pdbx_description
1 polymer ?
#
loop_
_entity_poly.entity_id
_entity_poly.type
_entity_poly.pdbx_seq_one_letter_code
_entity_poly.pdbx_strand_id
1 'polypeptide(L)' 'MYGEHATEDLQGIILALAKRDAYNGVGRVFITELEAQGFTREEVTAAIESLKSKHKVAVIGDVIKVYFREKP' A
#
# COMPACT_ATOMS: atom_id res chain seq x y z
N MET A 1 13.31 16.94 -13.07
CA MET A 1 13.19 16.63 -11.64
C MET A 1 12.30 15.39 -11.54
N TYR A 2 12.91 14.21 -11.57
CA TYR A 2 12.22 12.95 -11.26
C TYR A 2 12.75 12.54 -9.90
N GLY A 3 11.92 12.70 -8.87
CA GLY A 3 12.29 12.35 -7.51
C GLY A 3 12.46 10.84 -7.43
N GLU A 4 13.65 10.40 -7.03
CA GLU A 4 13.91 9.03 -6.62
C GLU A 4 13.09 8.74 -5.35
N HIS A 5 11.82 8.39 -5.51
CA HIS A 5 11.06 7.80 -4.41
C HIS A 5 11.54 6.36 -4.25
N ALA A 6 12.57 6.19 -3.42
CA ALA A 6 13.03 4.88 -3.00
C ALA A 6 11.82 4.04 -2.58
N THR A 7 11.61 2.91 -3.24
CA THR A 7 10.50 1.95 -3.02
C THR A 7 10.27 1.55 -1.55
N GLU A 8 11.22 1.79 -0.67
CA GLU A 8 11.12 1.60 0.77
C GLU A 8 10.18 2.62 1.44
N ASP A 9 10.15 3.86 0.92
CA ASP A 9 9.30 4.94 1.44
C ASP A 9 7.81 4.67 1.12
N LEU A 10 7.52 4.27 -0.12
CA LEU A 10 6.15 3.98 -0.56
C LEU A 10 5.53 2.79 0.17
N GLN A 11 6.30 1.74 0.48
CA GLN A 11 5.82 0.63 1.30
C GLN A 11 5.45 1.10 2.71
N GLY A 12 6.29 1.95 3.31
CA GLY A 12 6.02 2.55 4.62
C GLY A 12 4.75 3.41 4.61
N ILE A 13 4.57 4.22 3.56
CA ILE A 13 3.38 5.05 3.36
C ILE A 13 2.13 4.18 3.23
N ILE A 14 2.14 3.16 2.37
CA ILE A 14 1.01 2.23 2.21
C ILE A 14 0.65 1.57 3.55
N LEU A 15 1.64 1.11 4.33
CA LEU A 15 1.39 0.51 5.63
C LEU A 15 0.84 1.50 6.65
N ALA A 16 1.33 2.74 6.67
CA ALA A 16 0.86 3.79 7.56
C ALA A 16 -0.59 4.18 7.25
N LEU A 17 -0.90 4.39 5.98
CA LEU A 17 -2.27 4.68 5.51
C LEU A 17 -3.21 3.50 5.81
N ALA A 18 -2.76 2.28 5.54
CA ALA A 18 -3.52 1.07 5.83
C ALA A 18 -3.80 0.91 7.33
N LYS A 19 -2.83 1.20 8.20
CA LYS A 19 -3.03 1.18 9.67
C LYS A 19 -4.00 2.26 10.13
N ARG A 20 -3.95 3.45 9.52
CA ARG A 20 -4.86 4.57 9.82
C ARG A 20 -6.31 4.21 9.50
N ASP A 21 -6.56 3.55 8.36
CA ASP A 21 -7.89 3.08 7.94
C ASP A 21 -8.12 1.58 8.22
N ALA A 22 -7.55 1.05 9.30
CA ALA A 22 -7.73 -0.36 9.64
C ALA A 22 -9.06 -0.61 10.35
N TYR A 23 -9.88 -1.50 9.78
CA TYR A 23 -11.09 -2.01 10.41
C TYR A 23 -11.06 -3.53 10.48
N ASN A 24 -11.32 -4.11 11.66
CA ASN A 24 -11.24 -5.56 11.90
C ASN A 24 -9.90 -6.21 11.47
N GLY A 25 -8.79 -5.47 11.57
CA GLY A 25 -7.47 -5.95 11.18
C GLY A 25 -7.22 -5.96 9.67
N VAL A 26 -8.09 -5.32 8.88
CA VAL A 26 -7.88 -5.08 7.45
C VAL A 26 -7.73 -3.58 7.22
N GLY A 27 -6.54 -3.16 6.83
CA GLY A 27 -6.25 -1.81 6.37
C GLY A 27 -6.62 -1.63 4.91
N ARG A 28 -7.12 -0.44 4.56
CA ARG A 28 -7.48 -0.08 3.20
C ARG A 28 -6.71 1.16 2.77
N VAL A 29 -6.21 1.15 1.55
CA VAL A 29 -5.52 2.29 0.93
C VAL A 29 -6.09 2.44 -0.48
N PHE A 30 -6.43 3.66 -0.85
CA PHE A 30 -6.88 3.97 -2.20
C PHE A 30 -5.67 4.33 -3.06
N ILE A 31 -5.57 3.77 -4.26
CA ILE A 31 -4.48 4.09 -5.19
C ILE A 31 -4.56 5.57 -5.58
N THR A 32 -5.77 6.11 -5.76
CA THR A 32 -5.97 7.56 -5.93
C THR A 32 -5.37 8.44 -4.82
N GLU A 33 -5.29 7.98 -3.56
CA GLU A 33 -4.63 8.72 -2.47
C GLU A 33 -3.10 8.71 -2.64
N LEU A 34 -2.53 7.66 -3.25
CA LEU A 34 -1.11 7.58 -3.60
C LEU A 34 -0.80 8.40 -4.85
N GLU A 35 -1.66 8.36 -5.87
CA GLU A 35 -1.53 9.19 -7.08
C GLU A 35 -1.62 10.69 -6.74
N ALA A 36 -2.50 11.08 -5.82
CA ALA A 36 -2.59 12.45 -5.33
C ALA A 36 -1.34 12.92 -4.57
N GLN A 37 -0.55 12.00 -4.03
CA GLN A 37 0.75 12.27 -3.42
C GLN A 37 1.90 12.31 -4.44
N GLY A 38 1.62 12.04 -5.72
CA GLY A 38 2.58 12.09 -6.81
C GLY A 38 3.18 10.74 -7.21
N PHE A 39 2.73 9.64 -6.60
CA PHE A 39 3.21 8.30 -6.96
C PHE A 39 2.58 7.81 -8.27
N THR A 40 3.41 7.23 -9.13
CA THR A 40 2.91 6.60 -10.35
C THR A 40 2.33 5.22 -10.05
N ARG A 41 1.43 4.76 -10.92
CA ARG A 41 0.84 3.42 -10.80
C ARG A 41 1.88 2.30 -10.87
N GLU A 42 2.97 2.52 -11.62
CA GLU A 42 4.09 1.58 -11.72
C GLU A 42 4.82 1.45 -10.37
N GLU A 43 5.13 2.56 -9.71
CA GLU A 43 5.75 2.57 -8.38
C GLU A 43 4.85 1.91 -7.33
N VAL A 44 3.56 2.23 -7.34
CA VAL A 44 2.55 1.62 -6.45
C VAL A 44 2.49 0.11 -6.67
N THR A 45 2.50 -0.34 -7.92
CA THR A 45 2.47 -1.77 -8.25
C THR A 45 3.72 -2.49 -7.73
N ALA A 46 4.91 -1.93 -7.98
CA ALA A 46 6.17 -2.49 -7.48
C ALA A 46 6.20 -2.58 -5.94
N ALA A 47 5.72 -1.53 -5.26
CA ALA A 47 5.63 -1.53 -3.79
C ALA A 47 4.64 -2.58 -3.27
N ILE A 48 3.50 -2.76 -3.93
CA ILE A 48 2.51 -3.80 -3.57
C ILE A 48 3.11 -5.20 -3.75
N GLU A 49 3.83 -5.46 -4.84
CA GLU A 49 4.48 -6.75 -5.08
C GLU A 49 5.52 -7.08 -4.00
N SER A 50 6.34 -6.09 -3.60
CA SER A 50 7.24 -6.24 -2.47
C SER A 50 6.50 -6.51 -1.16
N LEU A 51 5.41 -5.77 -0.89
CA LEU A 51 4.59 -5.95 0.31
C LEU A 51 3.93 -7.33 0.38
N LYS A 52 3.48 -7.89 -0.75
CA LYS A 52 2.89 -9.24 -0.82
C LYS A 52 3.85 -10.33 -0.33
N SER A 53 5.16 -10.09 -0.39
CA SER A 53 6.16 -11.04 0.12
C SER A 53 6.26 -11.06 1.66
N LYS A 54 5.79 -10.00 2.33
CA LYS A 54 5.90 -9.82 3.80
C LYS A 54 4.54 -9.82 4.51
N HIS A 55 3.50 -9.39 3.81
CA HIS A 55 2.14 -9.23 4.32
C HIS A 55 1.14 -9.85 3.36
N LYS A 56 0.00 -10.27 3.90
CA LYS A 56 -1.14 -10.60 3.06
C LYS A 56 -1.74 -9.30 2.51
N VAL A 57 -1.66 -9.12 1.20
CA VAL A 57 -2.17 -7.94 0.49
C VAL A 57 -3.05 -8.38 -0.67
N ALA A 58 -4.20 -7.72 -0.84
CA ALA A 58 -5.11 -7.92 -1.97
C ALA A 58 -5.42 -6.57 -2.63
N VAL A 59 -5.49 -6.55 -3.96
CA VAL A 59 -5.89 -5.35 -4.70
C VAL A 59 -7.25 -5.63 -5.35
N ILE A 60 -8.23 -4.77 -5.11
CA ILE A 60 -9.59 -4.89 -5.65
C ILE A 60 -9.95 -3.55 -6.28
N GLY A 61 -9.92 -3.51 -7.62
CA GLY A 61 -10.06 -2.26 -8.35
C GLY A 61 -8.96 -1.28 -7.95
N ASP A 62 -9.35 -0.15 -7.37
CA ASP A 62 -8.45 0.92 -6.92
C ASP A 62 -8.11 0.85 -5.42
N VAL A 63 -8.50 -0.22 -4.74
CA VAL A 63 -8.31 -0.37 -3.29
C VAL A 63 -7.30 -1.47 -2.99
N ILE A 64 -6.25 -1.10 -2.27
CA ILE A 64 -5.26 -1.99 -1.69
C ILE A 64 -5.75 -2.37 -0.28
N LYS A 65 -5.88 -3.67 -0.02
CA LYS A 65 -6.24 -4.23 1.28
C LYS A 65 -5.01 -4.88 1.89
N VAL A 66 -4.61 -4.43 3.07
CA VAL A 66 -3.50 -5.00 3.85
C VAL A 66 -4.08 -5.69 5.08
N TYR A 67 -3.79 -6.97 5.26
CA TYR A 67 -4.31 -7.75 6.37
C TYR A 67 -3.26 -7.79 7.49
N PHE A 68 -3.56 -7.12 8.62
CA PHE A 68 -2.70 -7.02 9.79
C PHE A 68 -2.99 -8.05 10.87
N ARG A 69 -4.17 -8.69 10.83
CA ARG A 69 -4.43 -9.88 11.64
C ARG A 69 -4.00 -11.12 10.86
N GLU A 70 -2.99 -11.81 11.38
CA GLU A 70 -2.82 -13.23 11.11
C GLU A 70 -4.11 -13.96 11.50
N LYS A 71 -4.50 -14.96 10.69
CA LYS A 71 -5.46 -15.95 11.19
C LYS A 71 -4.85 -16.63 12.43
N PRO A 72 -5.69 -17.06 13.39
CA PRO A 72 -5.26 -17.60 14.68
C PRO A 72 -4.23 -18.72 14.59
#